data_AF-A0A7C6DN47-F1
#
_entry.id   AF-A0A7C6DN47-F1
#
_cell.length_a   1.000
_cell.length_b   1.000
_cell.length_c   1.000
_cell.angle_alpha   90.00
_cell.angle_beta   90.00
_cell.angle_gamma   90.00
#
_symmetry.space_group_name_H-M   'P 1'
#
loop_
_entity.id
_entity.type
_entity.pdbx_description
1 polymer ?
#
loop_
_entity_poly.entity_id
_entity_poly.type
_entity_poly.pdbx_seq_one_letter_code
_entity_poly.pdbx_strand_id
1 'polypeptide(L)'
;MTIIVGSLAFQNWHRQVRQKGLGPQQAMDYVIDKTAAAAKRFGFSPMGIDLGVARFPSTDRAYLDELKARLAELNLRPNIGFGSIACTLDAEVREAALKTALRNLEIAAYMGASTSNFGLQRNGRVTREGQIRFAIDQLKIVGKEAKSLGLR
;
A
#
# COMPACT_ATOMS: atom_id res chain seq x y z
N MET A 1 3.04 12.64 18.92
CA MET A 1 3.20 11.32 18.28
C MET A 1 1.88 10.58 18.47
N THR A 2 1.03 10.50 17.44
CA THR A 2 -0.31 9.89 17.55
C THR A 2 -0.16 8.37 17.51
N ILE A 3 -0.57 7.68 18.57
CA ILE A 3 -0.51 6.22 18.64
C ILE A 3 -1.60 5.67 17.73
N ILE A 4 -1.21 4.90 16.71
CA ILE A 4 -2.14 4.09 15.92
C ILE A 4 -2.34 2.79 16.69
N VAL A 5 -3.59 2.50 17.09
CA VAL A 5 -3.90 1.36 17.98
C VAL A 5 -4.00 0.02 17.21
N GLY A 6 -3.94 0.06 15.88
CA GLY A 6 -3.91 -1.10 15.00
C GLY A 6 -4.10 -0.70 13.53
N SER A 7 -3.86 -1.63 12.60
CA SER A 7 -4.11 -1.42 11.16
C SER A 7 -4.83 -2.62 10.56
N LEU A 8 -5.89 -2.37 9.80
CA LEU A 8 -6.54 -3.41 8.99
C LEU A 8 -6.20 -3.21 7.52
N ALA A 9 -5.92 -4.30 6.84
CA ALA A 9 -5.54 -4.31 5.45
C ALA A 9 -6.73 -4.69 4.56
N PHE A 10 -6.68 -4.29 3.29
CA PHE A 10 -7.66 -4.69 2.29
C PHE A 10 -7.88 -6.23 2.27
N GLN A 11 -6.81 -7.00 2.53
CA GLN A 11 -6.82 -8.45 2.62
C GLN A 11 -7.73 -8.98 3.73
N ASN A 12 -8.05 -8.21 4.78
CA ASN A 12 -9.02 -8.63 5.79
C ASN A 12 -10.44 -8.74 5.21
N TRP A 13 -10.73 -8.02 4.13
CA TRP A 13 -12.07 -7.93 3.54
C TRP A 13 -12.19 -8.59 2.17
N HIS A 14 -11.09 -9.02 1.55
CA HIS A 14 -11.04 -9.51 0.16
C HIS A 14 -12.06 -10.61 -0.16
N ARG A 15 -12.28 -11.56 0.77
CA ARG A 15 -13.25 -12.65 0.58
C ARG A 15 -14.67 -12.12 0.42
N GLN A 16 -15.02 -11.10 1.20
CA GLN A 16 -16.35 -10.50 1.21
C GLN A 16 -16.55 -9.60 -0.01
N VAL A 17 -15.53 -8.83 -0.38
CA VAL A 17 -15.51 -8.09 -1.66
C VAL A 17 -15.78 -9.04 -2.83
N ARG A 18 -15.07 -10.18 -2.89
CA ARG A 18 -15.26 -11.20 -3.94
C ARG A 18 -16.65 -11.81 -3.92
N GLN A 19 -17.15 -12.22 -2.75
CA GLN A 19 -18.48 -12.83 -2.61
C GLN A 19 -19.61 -11.88 -3.02
N LYS A 20 -19.41 -10.57 -2.83
CA LYS A 20 -20.37 -9.52 -3.21
C LYS A 20 -20.24 -9.08 -4.67
N GLY A 21 -19.24 -9.56 -5.41
CA GLY A 21 -19.02 -9.18 -6.80
C GLY A 21 -18.77 -7.68 -7.01
N LEU A 22 -18.17 -7.00 -6.02
CA LEU A 22 -18.01 -5.54 -6.07
C LEU A 22 -16.97 -5.13 -7.13
N GLY A 23 -17.30 -4.09 -7.91
CA GLY A 23 -16.33 -3.44 -8.79
C GLY A 23 -15.24 -2.70 -8.02
N PRO A 24 -14.17 -2.20 -8.67
CA PRO A 24 -13.03 -1.59 -8.00
C PRO A 24 -13.39 -0.46 -7.03
N GLN A 25 -14.22 0.49 -7.46
CA GLN A 25 -14.66 1.61 -6.61
C GLN A 25 -15.48 1.12 -5.42
N GLN A 26 -16.50 0.31 -5.68
CA GLN A 26 -17.36 -0.26 -4.63
C GLN A 26 -16.58 -1.09 -3.61
N ALA A 27 -15.54 -1.81 -4.07
CA ALA A 27 -14.65 -2.57 -3.21
C ALA A 27 -13.84 -1.67 -2.28
N MET A 28 -13.32 -0.54 -2.80
CA MET A 28 -12.60 0.45 -2.02
C MET A 28 -13.51 1.07 -0.96
N ASP A 29 -14.70 1.53 -1.38
CA ASP A 29 -15.69 2.12 -0.49
C ASP A 29 -16.06 1.15 0.64
N TYR A 30 -16.37 -0.10 0.27
CA TYR A 30 -16.71 -1.16 1.21
C TYR A 30 -15.60 -1.42 2.24
N VAL A 31 -14.34 -1.47 1.81
CA VAL A 31 -13.19 -1.68 2.69
C VAL A 31 -13.02 -0.50 3.65
N ILE A 32 -13.11 0.73 3.16
CA ILE A 32 -12.96 1.94 3.97
C ILE A 32 -14.06 2.02 5.04
N ASP A 33 -15.33 1.92 4.63
CA ASP A 33 -16.47 2.06 5.54
C ASP A 33 -16.48 0.98 6.60
N LYS A 34 -16.15 -0.26 6.21
CA LYS A 34 -16.10 -1.38 7.14
C LYS A 34 -14.96 -1.28 8.13
N THR A 35 -13.81 -0.78 7.66
CA THR A 35 -12.65 -0.53 8.51
C THR A 35 -12.97 0.56 9.53
N ALA A 36 -13.58 1.68 9.10
CA ALA A 36 -14.04 2.74 10.00
C ALA A 36 -15.11 2.25 11.00
N ALA A 37 -16.07 1.45 10.54
CA ALA A 37 -17.10 0.88 11.41
C ALA A 37 -16.50 -0.06 12.47
N ALA A 38 -15.51 -0.88 12.09
CA ALA A 38 -14.78 -1.74 13.03
C ALA A 38 -13.99 -0.91 14.06
N ALA A 39 -13.26 0.11 13.61
CA ALA A 39 -12.56 1.06 14.48
C ALA A 39 -13.50 1.67 15.54
N LYS A 40 -14.64 2.20 15.10
CA LYS A 40 -15.64 2.79 15.99
C LYS A 40 -16.23 1.77 16.97
N ARG A 41 -16.58 0.57 16.48
CA ARG A 41 -17.18 -0.49 17.29
C ARG A 41 -16.27 -0.97 18.43
N PHE A 42 -14.96 -1.05 18.18
CA PHE A 42 -13.99 -1.60 19.12
C PHE A 42 -13.16 -0.54 19.85
N GLY A 43 -13.42 0.76 19.63
CA GLY A 43 -12.74 1.86 20.32
C GLY A 43 -11.34 2.16 19.80
N PHE A 44 -10.98 1.68 18.59
CA PHE A 44 -9.68 1.91 17.96
C PHE A 44 -9.77 3.06 16.97
N SER A 45 -9.86 4.31 17.44
CA SER A 45 -9.87 5.50 16.57
C SER A 45 -8.91 6.56 17.13
N PRO A 46 -7.90 7.04 16.38
CA PRO A 46 -7.60 6.74 14.97
C PRO A 46 -7.12 5.29 14.73
N MET A 47 -7.39 4.76 13.53
CA MET A 47 -6.93 3.43 13.09
C MET A 47 -6.16 3.51 11.78
N GLY A 48 -5.17 2.63 11.62
CA GLY A 48 -4.50 2.41 10.35
C GLY A 48 -5.39 1.69 9.35
N ILE A 49 -5.27 2.05 8.08
CA ILE A 49 -5.83 1.30 6.95
C ILE A 49 -4.73 1.03 5.93
N ASP A 50 -4.51 -0.24 5.62
CA ASP A 50 -3.50 -0.69 4.65
C ASP A 50 -4.13 -0.91 3.27
N LEU A 51 -3.71 -0.07 2.33
CA LEU A 51 -4.19 -0.01 0.95
C LEU A 51 -3.03 -0.10 -0.02
N GLY A 52 -3.15 -0.87 -1.10
CA GLY A 52 -2.14 -0.89 -2.15
C GLY A 52 -2.51 0.03 -3.31
N VAL A 53 -1.56 0.80 -3.85
CA VAL A 53 -1.78 1.66 -5.03
C VAL A 53 -2.35 0.85 -6.20
N ALA A 54 -1.91 -0.39 -6.39
CA ALA A 54 -2.41 -1.28 -7.44
C ALA A 54 -3.90 -1.66 -7.31
N ARG A 55 -4.55 -1.34 -6.18
CA ARG A 55 -5.99 -1.56 -5.95
C ARG A 55 -6.81 -0.28 -6.08
N PHE A 56 -6.17 0.87 -6.30
CA PHE A 56 -6.89 2.10 -6.52
C PHE A 56 -7.62 2.06 -7.87
N PRO A 57 -8.90 2.45 -7.93
CA PRO A 57 -9.64 2.63 -9.18
C PRO A 57 -9.00 3.67 -10.11
N SER A 58 -8.39 4.71 -9.55
CA SER A 58 -7.62 5.73 -10.27
C SER A 58 -6.42 6.20 -9.45
N THR A 59 -5.47 6.87 -10.11
CA THR A 59 -4.34 7.56 -9.47
C THR A 59 -4.24 9.03 -9.90
N ASP A 60 -5.30 9.58 -10.49
CA ASP A 60 -5.39 11.01 -10.77
C ASP A 60 -5.56 11.82 -9.47
N ARG A 61 -5.31 13.13 -9.54
CA ARG A 61 -5.31 13.99 -8.34
C ARG A 61 -6.68 14.16 -7.73
N ALA A 62 -7.72 14.27 -8.54
CA ALA A 62 -9.09 14.42 -8.05
C ALA A 62 -9.51 13.23 -7.18
N TYR A 63 -9.29 12.01 -7.69
CA TYR A 63 -9.54 10.77 -6.95
C TYR A 63 -8.73 10.68 -5.65
N LEU A 64 -7.43 10.99 -5.71
CA LEU A 64 -6.57 10.92 -4.53
C LEU A 64 -6.96 11.95 -3.47
N ASP A 65 -7.41 13.15 -3.87
CA ASP A 65 -7.88 14.18 -2.96
C ASP A 65 -9.18 13.78 -2.27
N GLU A 66 -10.14 13.23 -3.01
CA GLU A 66 -11.38 12.68 -2.47
C GLU A 66 -11.09 11.54 -1.48
N LEU A 67 -10.19 10.62 -1.85
CA LEU A 67 -9.79 9.52 -0.99
C LEU A 67 -9.13 10.03 0.31
N LYS A 68 -8.22 11.02 0.22
CA LYS A 68 -7.59 11.65 1.39
C LYS A 68 -8.62 12.30 2.31
N ALA A 69 -9.55 13.08 1.74
CA ALA A 69 -10.60 13.76 2.49
C ALA A 69 -11.46 12.74 3.25
N ARG A 70 -11.88 11.66 2.58
CA ARG A 70 -12.68 10.59 3.18
C ARG A 70 -11.94 9.85 4.30
N LEU A 71 -10.67 9.52 4.10
CA LEU A 71 -9.87 8.88 5.15
C LEU A 71 -9.74 9.79 6.39
N ALA A 72 -9.55 11.10 6.17
CA ALA A 72 -9.49 12.07 7.26
C ALA A 72 -10.83 12.20 8.00
N GLU A 73 -11.96 12.26 7.29
CA GLU A 73 -13.32 12.30 7.86
C GLU A 73 -13.59 11.09 8.76
N LEU A 74 -13.14 9.91 8.35
CA LEU A 74 -13.31 8.66 9.09
C LEU A 74 -12.24 8.43 10.17
N ASN A 75 -11.34 9.39 10.38
CA ASN A 75 -10.20 9.30 11.29
C ASN A 75 -9.32 8.06 11.03
N LEU A 76 -9.18 7.70 9.75
CA LEU A 76 -8.32 6.61 9.28
C LEU A 76 -6.96 7.16 8.85
N ARG A 77 -5.90 6.44 9.22
CA ARG A 77 -4.52 6.76 8.86
C ARG A 77 -4.05 5.83 7.76
N PRO A 78 -3.73 6.34 6.56
CA PRO A 78 -3.30 5.48 5.47
C PRO A 78 -1.92 4.89 5.71
N ASN A 79 -1.80 3.58 5.49
CA ASN A 79 -0.55 2.88 5.20
C ASN A 79 -0.64 2.42 3.74
N ILE A 80 0.14 3.04 2.85
CA ILE A 80 -0.04 2.84 1.41
C ILE A 80 1.07 1.95 0.88
N GLY A 81 0.73 0.80 0.29
CA GLY A 81 1.68 -0.10 -0.34
C GLY A 81 2.07 0.34 -1.75
N PHE A 82 3.37 0.48 -1.99
CA PHE A 82 3.90 0.93 -3.30
C PHE A 82 3.98 -0.19 -4.35
N GLY A 83 3.72 -1.45 -3.98
CA GLY A 83 3.70 -2.58 -4.91
C GLY A 83 4.71 -3.65 -4.51
N SER A 84 5.49 -4.13 -5.48
CA SER A 84 6.46 -5.20 -5.24
C SER A 84 7.82 -4.89 -5.87
N ILE A 85 8.87 -5.41 -5.26
CA ILE A 85 10.21 -5.50 -5.87
C ILE A 85 10.42 -6.90 -6.43
N ALA A 86 11.13 -7.01 -7.54
CA ALA A 86 11.30 -8.29 -8.24
C ALA A 86 12.62 -8.98 -7.86
N CYS A 87 12.52 -10.19 -7.34
CA CYS A 87 13.67 -11.05 -6.99
C CYS A 87 13.89 -12.07 -8.10
N THR A 88 14.39 -11.61 -9.25
CA THR A 88 14.58 -12.38 -10.48
C THR A 88 15.95 -12.09 -11.10
N LEU A 89 16.50 -13.01 -11.90
CA LEU A 89 17.74 -12.80 -12.65
C LEU A 89 17.57 -11.83 -13.82
N ASP A 90 16.35 -11.70 -14.32
CA ASP A 90 15.98 -10.80 -15.42
C ASP A 90 16.08 -9.32 -14.99
N ALA A 91 17.00 -8.58 -15.62
CA ALA A 91 17.23 -7.18 -15.29
C ALA A 91 16.06 -6.27 -15.68
N GLU A 92 15.45 -6.50 -16.85
CA GLU A 92 14.35 -5.68 -17.35
C GLU A 92 13.14 -5.76 -16.43
N VAL A 93 12.83 -6.97 -15.94
CA VAL A 93 11.74 -7.18 -14.97
C VAL A 93 12.03 -6.46 -13.65
N ARG A 94 13.28 -6.46 -13.17
CA ARG A 94 13.66 -5.72 -11.95
C ARG A 94 13.53 -4.22 -12.14
N GLU A 95 14.02 -3.69 -13.25
CA GLU A 95 13.96 -2.26 -13.55
C GLU A 95 12.52 -1.76 -13.71
N ALA A 96 11.67 -2.52 -14.39
CA ALA A 96 10.26 -2.20 -14.52
C ALA A 96 9.51 -2.21 -13.18
N ALA A 97 9.79 -3.21 -12.33
CA ALA A 97 9.22 -3.29 -10.98
C ALA A 97 9.67 -2.10 -10.11
N LEU A 98 10.97 -1.77 -10.14
CA LEU A 98 11.53 -0.65 -9.39
C LEU A 98 10.95 0.69 -9.86
N LYS A 99 10.87 0.94 -11.16
CA LYS A 99 10.25 2.15 -11.72
C LYS A 99 8.81 2.32 -11.25
N THR A 100 8.03 1.24 -11.27
CA THR A 100 6.65 1.24 -10.77
C THR A 100 6.59 1.52 -9.27
N ALA A 101 7.47 0.88 -8.49
CA ALA A 101 7.56 1.09 -7.05
C ALA A 101 7.85 2.55 -6.69
N LEU A 102 8.83 3.18 -7.35
CA LEU A 102 9.20 4.58 -7.10
C LEU A 102 8.04 5.54 -7.42
N ARG A 103 7.37 5.38 -8.56
CA ARG A 103 6.17 6.17 -8.90
C ARG A 103 5.07 6.01 -7.85
N ASN A 104 4.83 4.78 -7.39
CA ASN A 104 3.78 4.52 -6.41
C ASN A 104 4.16 5.02 -5.01
N LEU A 105 5.45 5.16 -4.72
CA LEU A 105 5.95 5.74 -3.47
C LEU A 105 5.62 7.24 -3.38
N GLU A 106 5.68 7.97 -4.50
CA GLU A 106 5.20 9.35 -4.58
C GLU A 106 3.70 9.45 -4.26
N ILE A 107 2.91 8.49 -4.75
CA ILE A 107 1.47 8.41 -4.41
C ILE A 107 1.30 8.12 -2.92
N ALA A 108 2.08 7.20 -2.34
CA ALA A 108 2.03 6.93 -0.90
C ALA A 108 2.34 8.18 -0.06
N ALA A 109 3.37 8.94 -0.44
CA ALA A 109 3.71 10.21 0.19
C ALA A 109 2.59 11.25 0.03
N TYR A 110 2.03 11.38 -1.17
CA TYR A 110 0.91 12.27 -1.46
C TYR A 110 -0.31 11.97 -0.59
N MET A 111 -0.61 10.69 -0.38
CA MET A 111 -1.70 10.22 0.47
C MET A 111 -1.47 10.49 1.97
N GLY A 112 -0.31 11.02 2.36
CA GLY A 112 0.03 11.31 3.75
C GLY A 112 0.36 10.06 4.57
N ALA A 113 0.79 8.98 3.90
CA ALA A 113 1.30 7.81 4.61
C ALA A 113 2.55 8.18 5.41
N SER A 114 2.73 7.60 6.59
CA SER A 114 3.96 7.76 7.39
C SER A 114 4.90 6.56 7.30
N THR A 115 4.37 5.44 6.80
CA THR A 115 5.06 4.20 6.48
C THR A 115 4.48 3.67 5.17
N SER A 116 5.27 2.91 4.43
CA SER A 116 4.81 2.23 3.22
C SER A 116 5.22 0.76 3.25
N ASN A 117 4.40 -0.11 2.67
CA ASN A 117 4.70 -1.54 2.59
C ASN A 117 4.93 -2.01 1.15
N PHE A 118 5.48 -3.20 1.02
CA PHE A 118 5.77 -3.82 -0.27
C PHE A 118 5.72 -5.34 -0.20
N GLY A 119 5.49 -5.93 -1.37
CA GLY A 119 5.63 -7.36 -1.60
C GLY A 119 6.98 -7.72 -2.21
N LEU A 120 7.34 -8.99 -2.09
CA LEU A 120 8.44 -9.59 -2.84
C LEU A 120 7.86 -10.43 -3.99
N GLN A 121 8.11 -10.02 -5.22
CA GLN A 121 7.81 -10.85 -6.38
C GLN A 121 8.97 -11.83 -6.57
N ARG A 122 8.76 -13.09 -6.18
CA ARG A 122 9.80 -14.13 -6.24
C ARG A 122 9.70 -14.93 -7.52
N ASN A 123 10.85 -15.25 -8.11
CA ASN A 123 10.96 -16.22 -9.19
C ASN A 123 11.62 -17.51 -8.65
N GLY A 124 10.99 -18.66 -8.88
CA GLY A 124 11.46 -19.97 -8.37
C GLY A 124 12.82 -20.41 -8.90
N ARG A 125 13.37 -19.74 -9.92
CA ARG A 125 14.68 -20.03 -10.50
C ARG A 125 15.86 -19.34 -9.80
N VAL A 126 15.61 -18.53 -8.77
CA VAL A 126 16.65 -17.83 -8.00
C VAL A 126 16.80 -18.49 -6.63
N THR A 127 18.05 -18.78 -6.24
CA THR A 127 18.36 -19.27 -4.89
C THR A 127 17.89 -18.28 -3.82
N ARG A 128 17.72 -18.76 -2.59
CA ARG A 128 17.32 -17.91 -1.47
C ARG A 128 18.28 -16.72 -1.28
N GLU A 129 19.58 -16.97 -1.34
CA GLU A 129 20.64 -15.98 -1.19
C GLU A 129 20.57 -14.94 -2.32
N GLY A 130 20.34 -15.39 -3.56
CA GLY A 130 20.15 -14.52 -4.70
C GLY A 130 18.91 -13.62 -4.54
N GLN A 131 17.79 -14.18 -4.05
CA GLN A 131 16.58 -13.39 -3.79
C GLN A 131 16.83 -12.31 -2.73
N ILE A 132 17.54 -12.64 -1.65
CA ILE A 132 17.90 -11.67 -0.60
C ILE A 132 18.77 -10.56 -1.18
N ARG A 133 19.78 -10.90 -1.99
CA ARG A 133 20.64 -9.90 -2.63
C ARG A 133 19.85 -8.94 -3.51
N PHE A 134 19.02 -9.47 -4.42
CA PHE A 134 18.19 -8.62 -5.29
C PHE A 134 17.20 -7.75 -4.52
N ALA A 135 16.63 -8.28 -3.43
CA ALA A 135 15.75 -7.50 -2.57
C ALA A 135 16.51 -6.35 -1.91
N ILE A 136 17.67 -6.62 -1.31
CA ILE A 136 18.51 -5.59 -0.65
C ILE A 136 18.91 -4.49 -1.64
N ASP A 137 19.36 -4.85 -2.84
CA ASP A 137 19.84 -3.88 -3.83
C ASP A 137 18.72 -2.92 -4.26
N GLN A 138 17.52 -3.44 -4.51
CA GLN A 138 16.36 -2.60 -4.84
C GLN A 138 15.86 -1.79 -3.63
N LEU A 139 15.84 -2.38 -2.43
CA LEU A 139 15.39 -1.69 -1.22
C LEU A 139 16.30 -0.55 -0.80
N LYS A 140 17.60 -0.60 -1.12
CA LYS A 140 18.50 0.55 -0.93
C LYS A 140 18.06 1.76 -1.77
N ILE A 141 17.64 1.53 -3.01
CA ILE A 141 17.18 2.58 -3.92
C ILE A 141 15.83 3.12 -3.42
N VAL A 142 14.88 2.22 -3.15
CA VAL A 142 13.56 2.59 -2.64
C VAL A 142 13.67 3.32 -1.30
N GLY A 143 14.51 2.85 -0.38
CA GLY A 143 14.68 3.47 0.93
C GLY A 143 15.29 4.87 0.86
N LYS A 144 16.18 5.13 -0.11
CA LYS A 144 16.69 6.48 -0.37
C LYS A 144 15.57 7.42 -0.82
N GLU A 145 14.72 6.95 -1.74
CA GLU A 145 13.59 7.74 -2.25
C GLU A 145 12.49 7.92 -1.19
N ALA A 146 12.20 6.89 -0.40
CA ALA A 146 11.26 6.99 0.71
C ALA A 146 11.68 8.09 1.67
N LYS A 147 12.98 8.13 2.00
CA LYS A 147 13.53 9.16 2.88
C LYS A 147 13.43 10.57 2.30
N SER A 148 13.67 10.79 1.00
CA SER A 148 13.49 12.12 0.37
C SER A 148 12.02 12.56 0.38
N LEU A 149 11.09 11.61 0.34
CA LEU A 149 9.64 11.86 0.39
C LEU A 149 9.08 11.94 1.82
N GLY A 150 9.91 11.81 2.86
CA GLY A 150 9.47 11.85 4.26
C GLY A 150 8.77 10.57 4.76
N LEU A 151 8.92 9.46 4.02
CA LEU A 151 8.39 8.14 4.37
C LEU A 151 9.43 7.31 5.15
N ARG A 152 8.92 6.34 5.90
CA ARG A 152 9.70 5.29 6.57
C ARG A 152 9.41 3.92 5.97
#